data_AF-A0A0L0URX4-F1
#
_entry.id   AF-A0A0L0URX4-F1
#
_cell.length_a   1.000
_cell.length_b   1.000
_cell.length_c   1.000
_cell.angle_alpha   90.00
_cell.angle_beta   90.00
_cell.angle_gamma   90.00
#
_symmetry.space_group_name_H-M   'P 1'
#
loop_
_entity.id
_entity.type
_entity.pdbx_description
1 polymer ?
#
loop_
_entity_poly.entity_id
_entity_poly.type
_entity_poly.pdbx_seq_one_letter_code
_entity_poly.pdbx_strand_id
1 'polypeptide(L)'
;MARTKHTRRKNKKVSVVVPTEQQEENFTEEEIDGLIDQAEQHLILSEFDTAKSLCQRVINRNDTHLRALENLALCELELGDLKSARKLFQKCLSHSSSNPQPTVHLYLAQLSNSPKESLNHFKKALDLLKIKLNTILESKQVNTEDNQSSVNTVHWSIDESQIRRSCSRALVGMTEIYLTDLCFEESAEAKCLEYLAMASSLDPTDPEPLQTLASVRLSQSETNLAKEALLLSWSLWRDKVPIPKRNTTSGRYYQANEQEMIQDPDEDQTEADGDRTMDSIDSQMIISEDALIEEELEEDKKQGDINLPPIESRIQWSKLAIECEMWNSAIEVLHQCEAENDQDGEIEYLLALSWHLLGQSRPNTTDTTPPTVTSKVLSATIEALGQPPSSINPFSDFAVGDGLGKMECWLEAKECIETCLQLYAKLGDDSGIDQSILTHLEELKVELSNAGLPIQNTNNDDDQDDEDDDQSATNDADWVDASDVEMA
;
A
#
# COMPACT_ATOMS: atom_id res chain seq x y z
N MET A 1 30.56 -7.14 -83.11
CA MET A 1 30.60 -6.07 -84.13
C MET A 1 29.53 -5.03 -83.79
N ALA A 2 29.68 -3.75 -84.19
CA ALA A 2 28.65 -2.68 -84.15
C ALA A 2 28.04 -2.36 -82.75
N ARG A 3 28.11 -1.16 -82.12
CA ARG A 3 27.92 0.24 -82.59
C ARG A 3 26.72 0.34 -83.56
N THR A 4 25.58 0.88 -83.15
CA THR A 4 25.37 2.36 -83.13
C THR A 4 24.28 2.83 -82.14
N LYS A 5 24.34 4.13 -81.80
CA LYS A 5 23.36 4.88 -80.98
C LYS A 5 22.50 5.80 -81.85
N HIS A 6 21.27 6.08 -81.43
CA HIS A 6 20.61 7.39 -81.54
C HIS A 6 19.69 7.54 -80.31
N THR A 7 19.80 8.45 -79.32
CA THR A 7 20.18 9.87 -79.17
C THR A 7 19.20 10.92 -79.72
N ARG A 8 18.28 11.39 -78.85
CA ARG A 8 17.87 12.80 -78.61
C ARG A 8 16.74 12.81 -77.54
N ARG A 9 16.61 13.79 -76.63
CA ARG A 9 17.38 15.03 -76.34
C ARG A 9 17.01 15.57 -74.93
N LYS A 10 18.00 16.05 -74.15
CA LYS A 10 18.05 17.25 -73.25
C LYS A 10 16.78 17.69 -72.48
N ASN A 11 16.81 18.25 -71.26
CA ASN A 11 17.87 18.59 -70.29
C ASN A 11 17.16 19.07 -68.99
N LYS A 12 17.64 18.73 -67.78
CA LYS A 12 17.72 19.70 -66.67
C LYS A 12 18.67 19.23 -65.55
N LYS A 13 19.20 20.23 -64.86
CA LYS A 13 20.35 20.23 -63.94
C LYS A 13 20.37 19.09 -62.92
N VAL A 14 21.55 18.48 -62.74
CA VAL A 14 21.92 17.79 -61.50
C VAL A 14 21.99 18.86 -60.39
N SER A 15 21.12 18.75 -59.39
CA SER A 15 21.33 19.39 -58.09
C SER A 15 22.30 18.53 -57.29
N VAL A 16 23.41 19.13 -56.86
CA VAL A 16 24.31 18.51 -55.89
C VAL A 16 23.53 18.34 -54.58
N VAL A 17 23.22 17.10 -54.22
CA VAL A 17 22.79 16.78 -52.86
C VAL A 17 24.06 16.77 -52.03
N VAL A 18 24.25 17.84 -51.26
CA VAL A 18 25.26 17.88 -50.19
C VAL A 18 24.88 16.78 -49.20
N PRO A 19 25.81 15.91 -48.74
CA PRO A 19 25.51 15.02 -47.64
C PRO A 19 25.18 15.91 -46.43
N THR A 20 23.99 15.76 -45.87
CA THR A 20 23.68 16.39 -44.59
C THR A 20 24.59 15.73 -43.56
N GLU A 21 25.67 16.43 -43.20
CA GLU A 21 26.43 16.11 -42.00
C GLU A 21 25.42 16.18 -40.85
N GLN A 22 25.07 15.02 -40.29
CA GLN A 22 24.52 14.97 -38.96
C GLN A 22 25.62 15.54 -38.07
N GLN A 23 25.42 16.77 -37.62
CA GLN A 23 26.29 17.36 -36.63
C GLN A 23 26.17 16.46 -35.40
N GLU A 24 27.26 15.76 -35.07
CA GLU A 24 27.45 15.25 -33.72
C GLU A 24 27.51 16.47 -32.80
N GLU A 25 26.34 16.89 -32.33
CA GLU A 25 26.22 17.83 -31.22
C GLU A 25 26.99 17.19 -30.06
N ASN A 26 28.18 17.71 -29.78
CA ASN A 26 28.93 17.35 -28.59
C ASN A 26 28.23 18.02 -27.42
N PHE A 27 27.37 17.25 -26.74
CA PHE A 27 26.72 17.69 -25.52
C PHE A 27 27.79 17.99 -24.47
N THR A 28 27.65 19.13 -23.77
CA THR A 28 28.56 19.45 -22.66
C THR A 28 28.27 18.57 -21.45
N GLU A 29 29.17 18.55 -20.48
CA GLU A 29 29.01 17.77 -19.24
C GLU A 29 27.75 18.26 -18.47
N GLU A 30 27.51 19.57 -18.47
CA GLU A 30 26.32 20.20 -17.89
C GLU A 30 25.01 19.79 -18.61
N GLU A 31 25.04 19.57 -19.94
CA GLU A 31 23.87 19.08 -20.68
C GLU A 31 23.64 17.57 -20.48
N ILE A 32 24.67 16.81 -20.09
CA ILE A 32 24.52 15.41 -19.67
C ILE A 32 23.88 15.36 -18.28
N ASP A 33 24.42 16.08 -17.30
CA ASP A 33 23.82 16.14 -15.96
C ASP A 33 22.37 16.64 -16.00
N GLY A 34 22.10 17.71 -16.76
CA GLY A 34 20.74 18.24 -16.91
C GLY A 34 19.74 17.26 -17.55
N LEU A 35 20.19 16.29 -18.37
CA LEU A 35 19.34 15.21 -18.88
C LEU A 35 19.09 14.11 -17.84
N ILE A 36 20.05 13.87 -16.94
CA ILE A 36 19.94 12.89 -15.87
C ILE A 36 19.03 13.42 -14.76
N ASP A 37 19.19 14.68 -14.37
CA ASP A 37 18.32 15.35 -13.38
C ASP A 37 16.85 15.37 -13.86
N GLN A 38 16.61 15.58 -15.16
CA GLN A 38 15.27 15.41 -15.76
C GLN A 38 14.78 13.96 -15.66
N ALA A 39 15.63 12.97 -15.93
CA ALA A 39 15.24 11.56 -15.84
C ALA A 39 14.90 11.14 -14.39
N GLU A 40 15.62 11.69 -13.40
CA GLU A 40 15.33 11.51 -11.97
C GLU A 40 13.98 12.15 -11.59
N GLN A 41 13.68 13.33 -12.11
CA GLN A 41 12.37 13.96 -11.92
C GLN A 41 11.23 13.14 -12.55
N HIS A 42 11.42 12.57 -13.76
CA HIS A 42 10.43 11.70 -14.39
C HIS A 42 10.27 10.35 -13.67
N LEU A 43 11.33 9.80 -13.06
CA LEU A 43 11.24 8.64 -12.16
C LEU A 43 10.37 8.94 -10.93
N ILE A 44 10.56 10.10 -10.30
CA ILE A 44 9.75 10.54 -9.13
C ILE A 44 8.27 10.73 -9.50
N LEU A 45 7.98 11.13 -10.74
CA LEU A 45 6.61 11.29 -11.26
C LEU A 45 6.03 9.99 -11.85
N SER A 46 6.71 8.85 -11.70
CA SER A 46 6.34 7.55 -12.28
C SER A 46 6.21 7.54 -13.81
N GLU A 47 6.84 8.50 -14.51
CA GLU A 47 6.85 8.61 -15.97
C GLU A 47 8.00 7.79 -16.58
N PHE A 48 7.98 6.47 -16.32
CA PHE A 48 9.12 5.56 -16.54
C PHE A 48 9.61 5.50 -18.00
N ASP A 49 8.72 5.53 -19.00
CA ASP A 49 9.10 5.57 -20.42
C ASP A 49 9.86 6.86 -20.80
N THR A 50 9.46 8.00 -20.22
CA THR A 50 10.12 9.29 -20.45
C THR A 50 11.50 9.31 -19.81
N ALA A 51 11.60 8.85 -18.54
CA ALA A 51 12.87 8.70 -17.84
C ALA A 51 13.83 7.75 -18.59
N LYS A 52 13.34 6.60 -19.05
CA LYS A 52 14.07 5.62 -19.86
C LYS A 52 14.62 6.23 -21.15
N SER A 53 13.81 7.00 -21.87
CA SER A 53 14.22 7.72 -23.09
C SER A 53 15.34 8.72 -22.81
N LEU A 54 15.26 9.48 -21.72
CA LEU A 54 16.30 10.43 -21.30
C LEU A 54 17.60 9.72 -20.93
N CYS A 55 17.55 8.67 -20.09
CA CYS A 55 18.73 7.89 -19.75
C CYS A 55 19.37 7.26 -21.01
N GLN A 56 18.58 6.72 -21.94
CA GLN A 56 19.11 6.14 -23.18
C GLN A 56 19.83 7.17 -24.05
N ARG A 57 19.40 8.44 -24.08
CA ARG A 57 20.12 9.53 -24.76
C ARG A 57 21.51 9.78 -24.17
N VAL A 58 21.68 9.62 -22.86
CA VAL A 58 22.98 9.70 -22.17
C VAL A 58 23.83 8.46 -22.47
N ILE A 59 23.28 7.26 -22.31
CA ILE A 59 23.97 5.98 -22.55
C ILE A 59 24.44 5.83 -24.00
N ASN A 60 23.72 6.39 -24.97
CA ASN A 60 24.15 6.42 -26.38
C ASN A 60 25.41 7.27 -26.64
N ARG A 61 25.83 8.11 -25.67
CA ARG A 61 27.01 8.98 -25.77
C ARG A 61 28.12 8.56 -24.82
N ASN A 62 27.78 8.28 -23.56
CA ASN A 62 28.67 7.71 -22.56
C ASN A 62 28.00 6.45 -22.00
N ASP A 63 28.35 5.30 -22.56
CA ASP A 63 27.73 4.03 -22.20
C ASP A 63 28.13 3.52 -20.80
N THR A 64 29.09 4.20 -20.15
CA THR A 64 29.62 3.89 -18.81
C THR A 64 29.16 4.88 -17.74
N HIS A 65 28.28 5.84 -18.06
CA HIS A 65 27.84 6.86 -17.13
C HIS A 65 27.03 6.27 -15.97
N LEU A 66 27.59 6.25 -14.75
CA LEU A 66 27.02 5.51 -13.62
C LEU A 66 25.59 5.95 -13.25
N ARG A 67 25.33 7.25 -13.03
CA ARG A 67 23.96 7.75 -12.73
C ARG A 67 22.93 7.32 -13.79
N ALA A 68 23.23 7.51 -15.08
CA ALA A 68 22.34 7.10 -16.16
C ALA A 68 22.17 5.57 -16.28
N LEU A 69 23.18 4.76 -15.92
CA LEU A 69 23.05 3.30 -15.86
C LEU A 69 22.16 2.87 -14.70
N GLU A 70 22.28 3.50 -13.54
CA GLU A 70 21.44 3.24 -12.35
C GLU A 70 19.99 3.66 -12.63
N ASN A 71 19.76 4.88 -13.11
CA ASN A 71 18.41 5.38 -13.41
C ASN A 71 17.73 4.60 -14.54
N LEU A 72 18.48 4.18 -15.58
CA LEU A 72 17.95 3.29 -16.61
C LEU A 72 17.58 1.91 -16.04
N ALA A 73 18.39 1.37 -15.11
CA ALA A 73 18.10 0.11 -14.45
C ALA A 73 16.84 0.19 -13.56
N LEU A 74 16.61 1.33 -12.90
CA LEU A 74 15.36 1.61 -12.20
C LEU A 74 14.17 1.65 -13.17
N CYS A 75 14.26 2.40 -14.28
CA CYS A 75 13.18 2.41 -15.29
C CYS A 75 12.84 1.01 -15.81
N GLU A 76 13.84 0.14 -15.99
CA GLU A 76 13.63 -1.24 -16.42
C GLU A 76 13.04 -2.14 -15.32
N LEU A 77 13.20 -1.82 -14.03
CA LEU A 77 12.48 -2.48 -12.94
C LEU A 77 10.99 -2.13 -12.96
N GLU A 78 10.69 -0.84 -12.98
CA GLU A 78 9.30 -0.33 -12.94
C GLU A 78 8.51 -0.73 -14.20
N LEU A 79 9.17 -0.91 -15.34
CA LEU A 79 8.59 -1.45 -16.58
C LEU A 79 8.62 -3.00 -16.64
N GLY A 80 9.05 -3.69 -15.58
CA GLY A 80 9.01 -5.15 -15.46
C GLY A 80 10.11 -5.94 -16.19
N ASP A 81 11.07 -5.31 -16.89
CA ASP A 81 12.23 -6.01 -17.47
C ASP A 81 13.37 -6.19 -16.45
N LEU A 82 13.10 -7.07 -15.49
CA LEU A 82 14.04 -7.52 -14.47
C LEU A 82 15.39 -8.02 -15.06
N LYS A 83 15.38 -8.53 -16.30
CA LYS A 83 16.58 -9.04 -16.99
C LYS A 83 17.41 -7.92 -17.60
N SER A 84 16.79 -6.85 -18.08
CA SER A 84 17.48 -5.63 -18.51
C SER A 84 18.06 -4.88 -17.30
N ALA A 85 17.23 -4.62 -16.29
CA ALA A 85 17.62 -3.97 -15.03
C ALA A 85 18.86 -4.63 -14.41
N ARG A 86 18.85 -5.96 -14.24
CA ARG A 86 19.99 -6.71 -13.69
C ARG A 86 21.28 -6.53 -14.49
N LYS A 87 21.21 -6.54 -15.83
CA LYS A 87 22.40 -6.34 -16.69
C LYS A 87 22.97 -4.94 -16.54
N LEU A 88 22.10 -3.94 -16.43
CA LEU A 88 22.50 -2.53 -16.25
C LEU A 88 23.17 -2.30 -14.89
N PHE A 89 22.60 -2.83 -13.80
CA PHE A 89 23.26 -2.80 -12.49
C PHE A 89 24.60 -3.57 -12.47
N GLN A 90 24.69 -4.73 -13.13
CA GLN A 90 25.95 -5.44 -13.32
C GLN A 90 26.97 -4.61 -14.12
N LYS A 91 26.53 -3.87 -15.14
CA LYS A 91 27.36 -2.94 -15.89
C LYS A 91 27.85 -1.78 -15.00
N CYS A 92 26.98 -1.19 -14.18
CA CYS A 92 27.37 -0.15 -13.23
C CYS A 92 28.52 -0.62 -12.32
N LEU A 93 28.38 -1.78 -11.65
CA LEU A 93 29.44 -2.34 -10.79
C LEU A 93 30.76 -2.61 -11.53
N SER A 94 30.70 -2.94 -12.83
CA SER A 94 31.91 -3.17 -13.63
C SER A 94 32.70 -1.88 -13.93
N HIS A 95 32.07 -0.71 -13.81
CA HIS A 95 32.67 0.61 -14.03
C HIS A 95 32.84 1.45 -12.76
N SER A 96 32.18 1.11 -11.65
CA SER A 96 32.22 1.84 -10.37
C SER A 96 33.41 1.48 -9.45
N SER A 97 34.58 1.14 -10.01
CA SER A 97 35.68 0.50 -9.24
C SER A 97 36.31 1.37 -8.14
N SER A 98 36.18 2.69 -8.23
CA SER A 98 36.67 3.65 -7.23
C SER A 98 35.65 4.01 -6.14
N ASN A 99 34.34 3.88 -6.43
CA ASN A 99 33.25 4.24 -5.53
C ASN A 99 31.98 3.43 -5.86
N PRO A 100 31.92 2.14 -5.50
CA PRO A 100 30.75 1.31 -5.74
C PRO A 100 29.59 1.73 -4.83
N GLN A 101 28.41 1.94 -5.41
CA GLN A 101 27.22 2.30 -4.62
C GLN A 101 26.62 1.07 -3.92
N PRO A 102 26.31 1.16 -2.62
CA PRO A 102 25.66 0.05 -1.91
C PRO A 102 24.29 -0.31 -2.50
N THR A 103 23.53 0.69 -2.96
CA THR A 103 22.18 0.53 -3.51
C THR A 103 22.15 -0.42 -4.72
N VAL A 104 23.15 -0.34 -5.60
CA VAL A 104 23.31 -1.26 -6.74
C VAL A 104 23.52 -2.70 -6.26
N HIS A 105 24.21 -2.90 -5.13
CA HIS A 105 24.31 -4.21 -4.51
C HIS A 105 22.98 -4.68 -3.89
N LEU A 106 22.17 -3.79 -3.30
CA LEU A 106 20.84 -4.15 -2.78
C LEU A 106 19.89 -4.61 -3.89
N TYR A 107 19.77 -3.86 -4.99
CA TYR A 107 18.95 -4.27 -6.14
C TYR A 107 19.42 -5.59 -6.75
N LEU A 108 20.73 -5.79 -6.92
CA LEU A 108 21.26 -7.06 -7.41
C LEU A 108 21.07 -8.23 -6.44
N ALA A 109 20.91 -7.98 -5.15
CA ALA A 109 20.56 -9.02 -4.19
C ALA A 109 19.13 -9.53 -4.43
N GLN A 110 18.17 -8.62 -4.61
CA GLN A 110 16.77 -8.96 -4.94
C GLN A 110 16.66 -9.61 -6.34
N LEU A 111 17.43 -9.13 -7.32
CA LEU A 111 17.45 -9.66 -8.69
C LEU A 111 18.32 -10.92 -8.90
N SER A 112 18.83 -11.54 -7.84
CA SER A 112 19.80 -12.65 -7.93
C SER A 112 19.18 -13.96 -8.46
N ASN A 113 19.99 -14.81 -9.12
CA ASN A 113 19.55 -16.13 -9.63
C ASN A 113 19.69 -17.24 -8.58
N SER A 114 20.23 -16.94 -7.41
CA SER A 114 20.41 -17.91 -6.33
C SER A 114 20.55 -17.21 -4.98
N PRO A 115 20.17 -17.86 -3.86
CA PRO A 115 20.33 -17.29 -2.52
C PRO A 115 21.80 -17.01 -2.17
N LYS A 116 22.74 -17.80 -2.71
CA LYS A 116 24.18 -17.59 -2.51
C LYS A 116 24.72 -16.34 -3.21
N GLU A 117 24.18 -16.02 -4.39
CA GLU A 117 24.47 -14.76 -5.08
C GLU A 117 23.87 -13.58 -4.30
N SER A 118 22.61 -13.71 -3.88
CA SER A 118 21.88 -12.68 -3.12
C SER A 118 22.58 -12.32 -1.80
N LEU A 119 22.89 -13.31 -0.96
CA LEU A 119 23.65 -13.12 0.28
C LEU A 119 25.02 -12.46 0.06
N ASN A 120 25.69 -12.74 -1.06
CA ASN A 120 26.97 -12.10 -1.40
C ASN A 120 26.79 -10.64 -1.83
N HIS A 121 25.67 -10.31 -2.47
CA HIS A 121 25.32 -8.93 -2.79
C HIS A 121 24.92 -8.13 -1.54
N PHE A 122 24.03 -8.66 -0.68
CA PHE A 122 23.67 -8.01 0.59
C PHE A 122 24.89 -7.79 1.50
N LYS A 123 25.80 -8.77 1.63
CA LYS A 123 27.04 -8.60 2.41
C LYS A 123 27.91 -7.46 1.90
N LYS A 124 28.09 -7.35 0.58
CA LYS A 124 28.84 -6.23 -0.03
C LYS A 124 28.17 -4.88 0.19
N ALA A 125 26.83 -4.81 0.08
CA ALA A 125 26.10 -3.59 0.44
C ALA A 125 26.34 -3.21 1.90
N LEU A 126 26.20 -4.17 2.83
CA LEU A 126 26.39 -3.95 4.26
C LEU A 126 27.83 -3.51 4.61
N ASP A 127 28.84 -4.09 3.98
CA ASP A 127 30.25 -3.69 4.17
C ASP A 127 30.48 -2.25 3.70
N LEU A 128 29.97 -1.87 2.52
CA LEU A 128 30.08 -0.51 1.99
C LEU A 128 29.29 0.51 2.84
N LEU A 129 28.10 0.16 3.31
CA LEU A 129 27.29 1.00 4.19
C LEU A 129 27.97 1.21 5.55
N LYS A 130 28.56 0.16 6.14
CA LYS A 130 29.34 0.28 7.39
C LYS A 130 30.57 1.17 7.23
N ILE A 131 31.25 1.14 6.08
CA ILE A 131 32.34 2.06 5.77
C ILE A 131 31.81 3.51 5.73
N LYS A 132 30.73 3.78 4.97
CA LYS A 132 30.11 5.12 4.91
C LYS A 132 29.65 5.61 6.30
N LEU A 133 29.04 4.74 7.10
CA LEU A 133 28.60 5.04 8.46
C LEU A 133 29.77 5.41 9.38
N ASN A 134 30.86 4.63 9.35
CA ASN A 134 32.05 4.90 10.15
C ASN A 134 32.69 6.24 9.78
N THR A 135 32.76 6.59 8.49
CA THR A 135 33.25 7.92 8.05
C THR A 135 32.40 9.06 8.62
N ILE A 136 31.07 8.91 8.67
CA ILE A 136 30.19 9.90 9.29
C ILE A 136 30.47 9.99 10.81
N LEU A 137 30.57 8.86 11.51
CA LEU A 137 30.84 8.84 12.95
C LEU A 137 32.21 9.43 13.31
N GLU A 138 33.26 9.15 12.53
CA GLU A 138 34.59 9.73 12.69
C GLU A 138 34.57 11.26 12.49
N SER A 139 33.89 11.74 11.45
CA SER A 139 33.73 13.19 11.22
C SER A 139 32.96 13.92 12.33
N LYS A 140 32.05 13.24 13.04
CA LYS A 140 31.38 13.80 14.22
C LYS A 140 32.33 13.92 15.41
N GLN A 141 33.14 12.90 15.69
CA GLN A 141 34.08 12.90 16.82
C GLN A 141 35.10 14.06 16.76
N VAL A 142 35.55 14.43 15.57
CA VAL A 142 36.50 15.55 15.36
C VAL A 142 35.87 16.93 15.66
N ASN A 143 34.54 17.05 15.62
CA ASN A 143 33.84 18.33 15.77
C ASN A 143 33.21 18.54 17.17
N THR A 144 33.29 17.55 18.08
CA THR A 144 32.71 17.62 19.43
C THR A 144 33.75 17.94 20.51
N GLU A 145 34.22 19.20 20.56
CA GLU A 145 34.87 19.75 21.78
C GLU A 145 33.93 20.64 22.62
N ASP A 146 32.91 21.28 22.03
CA ASP A 146 31.95 22.15 22.72
C ASP A 146 30.48 21.76 22.47
N ASN A 147 29.93 20.87 23.30
CA ASN A 147 28.54 20.95 23.76
C ASN A 147 28.22 19.88 24.83
N GLN A 148 28.28 20.26 26.11
CA GLN A 148 27.59 19.54 27.18
C GLN A 148 26.14 20.06 27.26
N SER A 149 25.17 19.28 26.79
CA SER A 149 23.76 19.45 27.19
C SER A 149 22.96 18.16 27.03
N SER A 150 22.23 17.85 28.10
CA SER A 150 21.37 16.68 28.29
C SER A 150 20.12 16.68 27.41
N VAL A 151 19.87 15.59 26.69
CA VAL A 151 18.70 14.66 26.80
C VAL A 151 19.13 13.33 26.16
N ASN A 152 18.60 12.19 26.64
CA ASN A 152 18.96 10.83 26.17
C ASN A 152 18.44 10.46 24.75
N THR A 153 18.05 11.43 23.93
CA THR A 153 17.50 11.20 22.58
C THR A 153 18.62 11.36 21.55
N VAL A 154 19.07 10.23 20.99
CA VAL A 154 20.08 10.23 19.91
C VAL A 154 19.43 10.73 18.63
N HIS A 155 19.68 12.00 18.25
CA HIS A 155 19.24 12.55 16.98
C HIS A 155 20.30 12.31 15.90
N TRP A 156 20.02 11.42 14.95
CA TRP A 156 20.87 11.20 13.79
C TRP A 156 20.71 12.31 12.75
N SER A 157 21.70 12.48 11.88
CA SER A 157 21.52 13.24 10.64
C SER A 157 20.74 12.40 9.62
N ILE A 158 20.07 13.03 8.65
CA ILE A 158 19.29 12.32 7.61
C ILE A 158 20.15 11.25 6.91
N ASP A 159 21.38 11.58 6.52
CA ASP A 159 22.31 10.62 5.91
C ASP A 159 22.63 9.44 6.83
N GLU A 160 22.72 9.68 8.15
CA GLU A 160 23.03 8.62 9.11
C GLU A 160 21.83 7.69 9.34
N SER A 161 20.61 8.23 9.47
CA SER A 161 19.41 7.40 9.59
C SER A 161 19.16 6.59 8.31
N GLN A 162 19.33 7.20 7.13
CA GLN A 162 19.21 6.49 5.84
C GLN A 162 20.24 5.35 5.70
N ILE A 163 21.49 5.56 6.11
CA ILE A 163 22.52 4.50 6.06
C ILE A 163 22.24 3.40 7.10
N ARG A 164 21.75 3.74 8.30
CA ARG A 164 21.35 2.78 9.33
C ARG A 164 20.16 1.92 8.89
N ARG A 165 19.08 2.54 8.41
CA ARG A 165 17.92 1.87 7.77
C ARG A 165 18.37 0.96 6.62
N SER A 166 19.27 1.43 5.77
CA SER A 166 19.83 0.61 4.66
C SER A 166 20.62 -0.61 5.16
N CYS A 167 21.35 -0.50 6.27
CA CYS A 167 22.03 -1.64 6.89
C CYS A 167 21.04 -2.64 7.49
N SER A 168 19.99 -2.13 8.13
CA SER A 168 18.90 -2.91 8.73
C SER A 168 18.17 -3.73 7.66
N ARG A 169 17.67 -3.08 6.60
CA ARG A 169 17.01 -3.72 5.45
C ARG A 169 17.89 -4.77 4.74
N ALA A 170 19.19 -4.53 4.64
CA ALA A 170 20.13 -5.53 4.11
C ALA A 170 20.23 -6.80 4.99
N LEU A 171 20.16 -6.65 6.32
CA LEU A 171 20.17 -7.75 7.28
C LEU A 171 18.82 -8.47 7.36
N VAL A 172 17.71 -7.75 7.20
CA VAL A 172 16.37 -8.32 6.99
C VAL A 172 16.34 -9.20 5.73
N GLY A 173 16.73 -8.68 4.57
CA GLY A 173 16.78 -9.47 3.34
C GLY A 173 17.72 -10.68 3.41
N MET A 174 18.82 -10.58 4.17
CA MET A 174 19.66 -11.74 4.48
C MET A 174 18.99 -12.78 5.40
N THR A 175 18.08 -12.35 6.27
CA THR A 175 17.28 -13.20 7.17
C THR A 175 16.17 -13.92 6.40
N GLU A 176 15.45 -13.21 5.54
CA GLU A 176 14.38 -13.76 4.71
C GLU A 176 14.87 -14.92 3.84
N ILE A 177 16.06 -14.80 3.23
CA ILE A 177 16.71 -15.90 2.49
C ILE A 177 16.92 -17.15 3.36
N TYR A 178 17.16 -17.01 4.67
CA TYR A 178 17.26 -18.16 5.59
C TYR A 178 15.91 -18.63 6.12
N LEU A 179 14.85 -17.83 6.03
CA LEU A 179 13.47 -18.27 6.27
C LEU A 179 12.87 -19.01 5.06
N THR A 180 13.31 -18.70 3.84
CA THR A 180 12.79 -19.26 2.59
C THR A 180 13.77 -20.22 1.88
N ASP A 181 14.67 -19.71 1.04
CA ASP A 181 15.55 -20.50 0.17
C ASP A 181 16.51 -21.44 0.91
N LEU A 182 17.00 -21.03 2.08
CA LEU A 182 18.04 -21.70 2.85
C LEU A 182 17.54 -22.22 4.21
N CYS A 183 16.22 -22.36 4.41
CA CYS A 183 15.61 -22.82 5.66
C CYS A 183 16.05 -24.24 6.10
N PHE A 184 16.54 -25.06 5.16
CA PHE A 184 17.08 -26.40 5.43
C PHE A 184 18.56 -26.43 5.84
N GLU A 185 19.27 -25.29 5.87
CA GLU A 185 20.64 -25.23 6.37
C GLU A 185 20.66 -25.31 7.91
N GLU A 186 21.51 -26.17 8.50
CA GLU A 186 21.65 -26.33 9.97
C GLU A 186 21.99 -25.02 10.73
N SER A 187 22.39 -23.98 9.99
CA SER A 187 22.75 -22.66 10.51
C SER A 187 21.71 -21.56 10.24
N ALA A 188 20.56 -21.90 9.65
CA ALA A 188 19.54 -20.92 9.25
C ALA A 188 19.01 -20.12 10.45
N GLU A 189 18.43 -20.80 11.45
CA GLU A 189 17.89 -20.20 12.67
C GLU A 189 18.91 -19.30 13.39
N ALA A 190 20.14 -19.80 13.58
CA ALA A 190 21.21 -19.06 14.25
C ALA A 190 21.58 -17.77 13.50
N LYS A 191 21.59 -17.80 12.16
CA LYS A 191 21.86 -16.62 11.32
C LYS A 191 20.70 -15.64 11.31
N CYS A 192 19.45 -16.11 11.30
CA CYS A 192 18.29 -15.23 11.43
C CYS A 192 18.39 -14.41 12.73
N LEU A 193 18.66 -15.08 13.86
CA LEU A 193 18.80 -14.40 15.15
C LEU A 193 20.04 -13.47 15.19
N GLU A 194 21.17 -13.86 14.59
CA GLU A 194 22.36 -13.01 14.46
C GLU A 194 22.05 -11.72 13.66
N TYR A 195 21.46 -11.86 12.47
CA TYR A 195 21.20 -10.74 11.57
C TYR A 195 20.14 -9.78 12.09
N LEU A 196 19.06 -10.29 12.69
CA LEU A 196 18.03 -9.44 13.31
C LEU A 196 18.56 -8.69 14.54
N ALA A 197 19.35 -9.35 15.40
CA ALA A 197 20.00 -8.68 16.53
C ALA A 197 20.96 -7.58 16.06
N MET A 198 21.70 -7.81 14.96
CA MET A 198 22.53 -6.78 14.33
C MET A 198 21.69 -5.63 13.76
N ALA A 199 20.59 -5.92 13.07
CA ALA A 199 19.71 -4.93 12.46
C ALA A 199 19.12 -3.98 13.52
N SER A 200 18.47 -4.52 14.56
CA SER A 200 17.91 -3.73 15.67
C SER A 200 18.98 -2.96 16.45
N SER A 201 20.25 -3.40 16.46
CA SER A 201 21.35 -2.64 17.07
C SER A 201 21.85 -1.47 16.21
N LEU A 202 21.71 -1.58 14.89
CA LEU A 202 22.10 -0.54 13.94
C LEU A 202 21.02 0.53 13.82
N ASP A 203 19.75 0.11 13.84
CA ASP A 203 18.58 0.98 13.83
C ASP A 203 17.47 0.47 14.77
N PRO A 204 17.42 0.93 16.04
CA PRO A 204 16.33 0.57 16.96
C PRO A 204 14.99 1.24 16.65
N THR A 205 14.91 2.11 15.64
CA THR A 205 13.65 2.74 15.18
C THR A 205 12.98 1.95 14.06
N ASP A 206 13.58 0.82 13.66
CA ASP A 206 13.12 -0.01 12.57
C ASP A 206 12.04 -1.02 13.02
N PRO A 207 10.82 -0.96 12.47
CA PRO A 207 9.81 -1.99 12.70
C PRO A 207 10.11 -3.30 11.94
N GLU A 208 10.86 -3.24 10.83
CA GLU A 208 11.06 -4.35 9.89
C GLU A 208 11.79 -5.54 10.56
N PRO A 209 12.89 -5.38 11.32
CA PRO A 209 13.53 -6.49 12.04
C PRO A 209 12.64 -7.14 13.10
N LEU A 210 11.72 -6.40 13.71
CA LEU A 210 10.79 -6.92 14.71
C LEU A 210 9.64 -7.69 14.05
N GLN A 211 9.15 -7.25 12.89
CA GLN A 211 8.24 -8.02 12.04
C GLN A 211 8.89 -9.33 11.57
N THR A 212 10.12 -9.27 11.05
CA THR A 212 10.85 -10.48 10.62
C THR A 212 11.14 -11.41 11.81
N LEU A 213 11.39 -10.86 13.01
CA LEU A 213 11.53 -11.67 14.23
C LEU A 213 10.23 -12.41 14.57
N ALA A 214 9.05 -11.80 14.37
CA ALA A 214 7.78 -12.50 14.54
C ALA A 214 7.65 -13.70 13.59
N SER A 215 8.05 -13.56 12.32
CA SER A 215 8.10 -14.67 11.36
C SER A 215 9.05 -15.81 11.80
N VAL A 216 10.22 -15.47 12.37
CA VAL A 216 11.14 -16.44 12.97
C VAL A 216 10.47 -17.16 14.15
N ARG A 217 9.78 -16.43 15.04
CA ARG A 217 9.09 -17.02 16.21
C ARG A 217 7.92 -17.91 15.81
N LEU A 218 7.14 -17.55 14.79
CA LEU A 218 6.11 -18.42 14.24
C LEU A 218 6.71 -19.71 13.66
N SER A 219 7.82 -19.62 12.94
CA SER A 219 8.58 -20.79 12.43
C SER A 219 9.10 -21.70 13.56
N GLN A 220 9.42 -21.13 14.73
CA GLN A 220 9.80 -21.85 15.95
C GLN A 220 8.60 -22.38 16.77
N SER A 221 7.36 -22.14 16.33
CA SER A 221 6.12 -22.39 17.10
C SER A 221 6.02 -21.61 18.43
N GLU A 222 6.70 -20.47 18.52
CA GLU A 222 6.74 -19.59 19.70
C GLU A 222 5.75 -18.41 19.55
N THR A 223 4.46 -18.69 19.29
CA THR A 223 3.43 -17.69 18.94
C THR A 223 3.32 -16.52 19.93
N ASN A 224 3.54 -16.73 21.23
CA ASN A 224 3.52 -15.64 22.22
C ASN A 224 4.69 -14.66 22.03
N LEU A 225 5.88 -15.15 21.67
CA LEU A 225 7.03 -14.29 21.38
C LEU A 225 6.88 -13.61 20.00
N ALA A 226 6.12 -14.21 19.08
CA ALA A 226 5.70 -13.53 17.84
C ALA A 226 4.75 -12.35 18.15
N LYS A 227 3.73 -12.54 19.01
CA LYS A 227 2.84 -11.47 19.51
C LYS A 227 3.64 -10.32 20.14
N GLU A 228 4.59 -10.63 21.03
CA GLU A 228 5.47 -9.63 21.65
C GLU A 228 6.29 -8.84 20.62
N ALA A 229 6.89 -9.51 19.63
CA ALA A 229 7.66 -8.87 18.58
C ALA A 229 6.79 -7.98 17.66
N LEU A 230 5.57 -8.40 17.30
CA LEU A 230 4.63 -7.60 16.51
C LEU A 230 4.14 -6.36 17.26
N LEU A 231 3.81 -6.47 18.55
CA LEU A 231 3.40 -5.34 19.38
C LEU A 231 4.54 -4.33 19.55
N LEU A 232 5.77 -4.79 19.75
CA LEU A 232 6.94 -3.92 19.79
C LEU A 232 7.17 -3.22 18.44
N SER A 233 7.09 -3.94 17.32
CA SER A 233 7.17 -3.35 15.98
C SER A 233 6.10 -2.27 15.78
N TRP A 234 4.84 -2.58 16.11
CA TRP A 234 3.71 -1.68 15.93
C TRP A 234 3.84 -0.40 16.77
N SER A 235 4.36 -0.51 17.99
CA SER A 235 4.60 0.65 18.87
C SER A 235 5.56 1.70 18.28
N LEU A 236 6.36 1.35 17.27
CA LEU A 236 7.23 2.30 16.57
C LEU A 236 6.49 3.20 15.56
N TRP A 237 5.25 2.88 15.19
CA TRP A 237 4.49 3.59 14.16
C TRP A 237 2.98 3.74 14.37
N ARG A 238 2.34 3.01 15.30
CA ARG A 238 0.89 3.08 15.57
C ARG A 238 0.39 4.51 15.77
N ASP A 239 0.98 5.21 16.73
CA ASP A 239 0.55 6.56 17.15
C ASP A 239 0.92 7.67 16.14
N LYS A 240 1.48 7.30 14.97
CA LYS A 240 1.80 8.25 13.89
C LYS A 240 0.71 8.30 12.81
N VAL A 241 -0.31 7.44 12.89
CA VAL A 241 -1.37 7.34 11.87
C VAL A 241 -2.53 8.27 12.24
N PRO A 242 -2.91 9.23 11.39
CA PRO A 242 -4.22 9.88 11.49
C PRO A 242 -5.31 8.83 11.25
N ILE A 243 -6.19 8.60 12.21
CA ILE A 243 -7.33 7.68 12.03
C ILE A 243 -8.32 8.34 11.05
N PRO A 244 -8.56 7.79 9.85
CA PRO A 244 -9.45 8.43 8.88
C PRO A 244 -10.89 8.43 9.42
N LYS A 245 -11.51 9.60 9.57
CA LYS A 245 -12.95 9.72 9.85
C LYS A 245 -13.71 9.32 8.58
N ARG A 246 -14.10 8.04 8.49
CA ARG A 246 -14.79 7.47 7.32
C ARG A 246 -16.14 8.17 7.11
N ASN A 247 -16.39 8.70 5.91
CA ASN A 247 -17.68 9.32 5.59
C ASN A 247 -18.81 8.28 5.62
N THR A 248 -19.90 8.61 6.33
CA THR A 248 -20.99 7.72 6.75
C THR A 248 -21.94 7.25 5.64
N THR A 249 -21.53 7.35 4.37
CA THR A 249 -22.34 6.97 3.20
C THR A 249 -22.29 5.46 2.91
N SER A 250 -21.22 4.77 3.33
CA SER A 250 -21.10 3.30 3.27
C SER A 250 -21.23 2.73 4.68
N GLY A 251 -22.17 1.81 4.90
CA GLY A 251 -22.72 1.43 6.22
C GLY A 251 -21.84 0.63 7.19
N ARG A 252 -20.51 0.59 7.03
CA ARG A 252 -19.58 -0.10 7.96
C ARG A 252 -19.58 0.59 9.33
N TYR A 253 -19.81 -0.14 10.42
CA TYR A 253 -20.07 0.46 11.74
C TYR A 253 -18.79 0.70 12.55
N TYR A 254 -18.28 1.94 12.52
CA TYR A 254 -17.32 2.44 13.52
C TYR A 254 -17.68 3.83 14.04
N GLN A 255 -18.45 3.88 15.13
CA GLN A 255 -18.60 5.10 15.90
C GLN A 255 -17.46 5.24 16.92
N ALA A 256 -16.51 6.13 16.63
CA ALA A 256 -15.82 6.84 17.69
C ALA A 256 -16.84 7.77 18.36
N ASN A 257 -17.19 7.50 19.63
CA ASN A 257 -18.20 8.26 20.37
C ASN A 257 -17.72 9.68 20.73
N GLU A 258 -17.83 10.62 19.80
CA GLU A 258 -17.85 12.06 20.11
C GLU A 258 -19.23 12.47 20.65
N GLN A 259 -19.41 12.23 21.96
CA GLN A 259 -20.33 12.90 22.88
C GLN A 259 -21.85 12.79 22.63
N GLU A 260 -22.56 12.30 23.67
CA GLU A 260 -24.00 12.53 23.82
C GLU A 260 -24.29 14.04 23.81
N MET A 261 -24.87 14.56 22.72
CA MET A 261 -25.54 15.85 22.77
C MET A 261 -26.76 15.72 23.69
N ILE A 262 -26.62 16.30 24.88
CA ILE A 262 -27.69 16.49 25.85
C ILE A 262 -28.85 17.18 25.14
N GLN A 263 -29.94 16.44 24.92
CA GLN A 263 -31.20 17.02 24.46
C GLN A 263 -31.82 17.77 25.63
N ASP A 264 -31.79 19.11 25.57
CA ASP A 264 -32.53 19.98 26.48
C ASP A 264 -34.04 19.84 26.15
N PRO A 265 -34.88 19.31 27.07
CA PRO A 265 -36.25 18.90 26.73
C PRO A 265 -37.28 19.89 27.29
N ASP A 266 -37.24 21.15 26.86
CA ASP A 266 -38.28 22.16 27.17
C ASP A 266 -38.27 23.30 26.14
N GLU A 267 -39.18 23.25 25.15
CA GLU A 267 -39.98 24.43 24.77
C GLU A 267 -41.17 24.03 23.88
N ASP A 268 -42.39 24.19 24.42
CA ASP A 268 -43.65 23.89 23.75
C ASP A 268 -44.07 25.00 22.76
N GLN A 269 -44.56 24.55 21.61
CA GLN A 269 -45.44 25.19 20.62
C GLN A 269 -45.98 26.61 20.90
N THR A 270 -45.91 27.50 19.91
CA THR A 270 -47.10 28.28 19.47
C THR A 270 -47.01 28.69 18.00
N GLU A 271 -48.13 28.55 17.27
CA GLU A 271 -48.30 28.97 15.88
C GLU A 271 -48.56 30.49 15.77
N ALA A 272 -48.04 31.15 14.71
CA ALA A 272 -48.59 32.40 14.20
C ALA A 272 -48.21 32.67 12.73
N ASP A 273 -49.19 32.94 11.87
CA ASP A 273 -49.03 33.39 10.48
C ASP A 273 -48.24 34.70 10.33
N GLY A 274 -47.46 34.84 9.24
CA GLY A 274 -46.74 36.08 8.95
C GLY A 274 -45.99 36.13 7.62
N ASP A 275 -46.71 36.23 6.49
CA ASP A 275 -46.13 36.52 5.16
C ASP A 275 -45.25 37.79 5.14
N ARG A 276 -43.98 37.66 4.72
CA ARG A 276 -43.25 38.65 3.88
C ARG A 276 -41.85 38.24 3.42
N THR A 277 -41.73 38.11 2.09
CA THR A 277 -40.61 38.58 1.23
C THR A 277 -39.16 38.41 1.67
N MET A 278 -38.46 37.56 0.91
CA MET A 278 -37.02 37.55 0.63
C MET A 278 -36.35 38.94 0.55
N ASP A 279 -35.46 39.23 1.51
CA ASP A 279 -34.07 39.66 1.29
C ASP A 279 -33.36 39.98 2.63
N SER A 280 -32.04 39.77 2.66
CA SER A 280 -31.06 40.27 3.65
C SER A 280 -30.55 39.33 4.75
N ILE A 281 -29.45 38.63 4.42
CA ILE A 281 -28.27 38.36 5.28
C ILE A 281 -28.50 37.44 6.49
N ASP A 282 -28.23 36.15 6.28
CA ASP A 282 -27.32 35.40 7.16
C ASP A 282 -26.13 34.92 6.32
N SER A 283 -25.04 35.71 6.36
CA SER A 283 -23.77 35.38 5.71
C SER A 283 -22.77 34.92 6.77
N GLN A 284 -22.97 33.72 7.31
CA GLN A 284 -22.02 33.04 8.20
C GLN A 284 -21.95 31.55 7.89
N MET A 285 -20.73 31.05 7.66
CA MET A 285 -20.37 29.65 7.42
C MET A 285 -21.09 28.94 6.26
N ILE A 286 -20.83 29.41 5.04
CA ILE A 286 -20.38 28.47 4.00
C ILE A 286 -18.86 28.57 4.01
N ILE A 287 -18.20 27.64 4.69
CA ILE A 287 -16.79 27.35 4.42
C ILE A 287 -16.82 26.58 3.09
N SER A 288 -16.16 27.11 2.06
CA SER A 288 -16.05 26.41 0.79
C SER A 288 -15.31 25.09 1.01
N GLU A 289 -15.72 24.05 0.30
CA GLU A 289 -15.07 22.72 0.32
C GLU A 289 -13.56 22.86 0.09
N ASP A 290 -13.17 23.74 -0.85
CA ASP A 290 -11.79 24.17 -1.13
C ASP A 290 -11.01 24.68 0.11
N ALA A 291 -11.68 25.34 1.06
CA ALA A 291 -11.03 25.94 2.25
C ALA A 291 -10.82 24.93 3.39
N LEU A 292 -11.68 23.91 3.49
CA LEU A 292 -11.43 22.74 4.35
C LEU A 292 -10.25 21.93 3.81
N ILE A 293 -10.20 21.73 2.50
CA ILE A 293 -9.10 21.06 1.81
C ILE A 293 -7.78 21.84 1.98
N GLU A 294 -7.79 23.18 1.89
CA GLU A 294 -6.60 23.99 2.16
C GLU A 294 -6.13 23.91 3.63
N GLU A 295 -7.05 23.77 4.60
CA GLU A 295 -6.71 23.65 6.03
C GLU A 295 -6.14 22.25 6.36
N GLU A 296 -6.73 21.16 5.84
CA GLU A 296 -6.16 19.79 5.90
C GLU A 296 -4.76 19.72 5.27
N LEU A 297 -4.60 20.25 4.05
CA LEU A 297 -3.30 20.32 3.35
C LEU A 297 -2.28 21.26 4.03
N GLU A 298 -2.70 22.08 4.99
CA GLU A 298 -1.82 22.89 5.83
C GLU A 298 -1.46 22.21 7.16
N GLU A 299 -2.30 21.31 7.69
CA GLU A 299 -1.96 20.47 8.85
C GLU A 299 -0.97 19.36 8.47
N ASP A 300 -1.15 18.71 7.32
CA ASP A 300 -0.20 17.75 6.74
C ASP A 300 1.22 18.33 6.58
N LYS A 301 1.32 19.64 6.30
CA LYS A 301 2.63 20.34 6.18
C LYS A 301 3.24 20.76 7.52
N LYS A 302 2.49 20.70 8.63
CA LYS A 302 2.94 21.10 9.98
C LYS A 302 3.38 19.91 10.81
N GLN A 303 2.84 18.72 10.56
CA GLN A 303 3.34 17.50 11.16
C GLN A 303 4.67 17.09 10.50
N GLY A 304 5.70 16.86 11.30
CA GLY A 304 6.99 16.38 10.76
C GLY A 304 6.80 14.99 10.15
N ASP A 305 7.16 14.88 8.86
CA ASP A 305 7.03 13.72 7.96
C ASP A 305 6.58 12.42 8.65
N ILE A 306 5.30 12.07 8.48
CA ILE A 306 4.66 10.87 9.05
C ILE A 306 5.27 9.63 8.38
N ASN A 307 6.41 9.19 8.90
CA ASN A 307 7.16 8.07 8.38
C ASN A 307 6.54 6.76 8.90
N LEU A 308 5.47 6.34 8.23
CA LEU A 308 4.86 5.02 8.37
C LEU A 308 5.64 3.98 7.56
N PRO A 309 5.59 2.68 7.94
CA PRO A 309 6.03 1.62 7.07
C PRO A 309 5.25 1.65 5.75
N PRO A 310 5.87 1.29 4.61
CA PRO A 310 5.17 1.11 3.33
C PRO A 310 3.95 0.21 3.48
N ILE A 311 2.93 0.42 2.66
CA ILE A 311 1.67 -0.34 2.71
C ILE A 311 1.89 -1.86 2.70
N GLU A 312 2.80 -2.37 1.86
CA GLU A 312 3.21 -3.79 1.81
C GLU A 312 3.71 -4.30 3.18
N SER A 313 4.51 -3.50 3.89
CA SER A 313 5.02 -3.86 5.21
C SER A 313 3.92 -3.86 6.27
N ARG A 314 2.88 -3.02 6.14
CA ARG A 314 1.70 -3.00 7.02
C ARG A 314 0.73 -4.16 6.72
N ILE A 315 0.57 -4.51 5.45
CA ILE A 315 -0.14 -5.74 5.01
C ILE A 315 0.57 -6.97 5.58
N GLN A 316 1.90 -7.06 5.47
CA GLN A 316 2.68 -8.15 6.05
C GLN A 316 2.62 -8.19 7.58
N TRP A 317 2.56 -7.04 8.27
CA TRP A 317 2.28 -6.98 9.71
C TRP A 317 0.93 -7.63 10.02
N SER A 318 -0.10 -7.29 9.24
CA SER A 318 -1.47 -7.79 9.43
C SER A 318 -1.59 -9.29 9.18
N LYS A 319 -0.91 -9.83 8.16
CA LYS A 319 -0.81 -11.29 7.93
C LYS A 319 -0.25 -12.02 9.16
N LEU A 320 0.88 -11.54 9.69
CA LEU A 320 1.49 -12.10 10.90
C LEU A 320 0.62 -11.91 12.15
N ALA A 321 -0.11 -10.81 12.25
CA ALA A 321 -1.06 -10.53 13.32
C ALA A 321 -2.27 -11.49 13.28
N ILE A 322 -2.79 -11.84 12.10
CA ILE A 322 -3.84 -12.84 11.91
C ILE A 322 -3.35 -14.23 12.33
N GLU A 323 -2.14 -14.65 11.91
CA GLU A 323 -1.50 -15.88 12.39
C GLU A 323 -1.30 -15.90 13.91
N CYS A 324 -1.12 -14.72 14.51
CA CYS A 324 -1.03 -14.51 15.94
C CYS A 324 -2.39 -14.32 16.65
N GLU A 325 -3.53 -14.51 16.00
CA GLU A 325 -4.87 -14.29 16.58
C GLU A 325 -5.12 -12.85 17.08
N MET A 326 -4.34 -11.87 16.60
CA MET A 326 -4.44 -10.45 16.96
C MET A 326 -5.45 -9.72 16.05
N TRP A 327 -6.64 -10.31 15.87
CA TRP A 327 -7.59 -9.90 14.82
C TRP A 327 -8.00 -8.44 14.91
N ASN A 328 -8.32 -7.93 16.11
CA ASN A 328 -8.69 -6.53 16.32
C ASN A 328 -7.61 -5.56 15.82
N SER A 329 -6.34 -5.87 16.11
CA SER A 329 -5.20 -5.05 15.69
C SER A 329 -4.88 -5.22 14.19
N ALA A 330 -5.09 -6.41 13.63
CA ALA A 330 -4.99 -6.63 12.19
C ALA A 330 -6.03 -5.79 11.43
N ILE A 331 -7.28 -5.76 11.88
CA ILE A 331 -8.35 -4.94 11.27
C ILE A 331 -8.01 -3.44 11.38
N GLU A 332 -7.50 -2.99 12.54
CA GLU A 332 -7.04 -1.59 12.72
C GLU A 332 -5.98 -1.18 11.69
N VAL A 333 -4.99 -2.03 11.44
CA VAL A 333 -3.93 -1.76 10.45
C VAL A 333 -4.43 -1.93 9.01
N LEU A 334 -5.28 -2.91 8.74
CA LEU A 334 -5.82 -3.14 7.39
C LEU A 334 -6.72 -1.99 6.92
N HIS A 335 -7.54 -1.40 7.80
CA HIS A 335 -8.31 -0.19 7.43
C HIS A 335 -7.41 1.03 7.12
N GLN A 336 -6.19 1.09 7.67
CA GLN A 336 -5.20 2.12 7.30
C GLN A 336 -4.58 1.83 5.92
N CYS A 337 -4.44 0.56 5.54
CA CYS A 337 -4.01 0.18 4.19
C CYS A 337 -5.13 0.42 3.17
N GLU A 338 -6.37 0.05 3.50
CA GLU A 338 -7.58 0.27 2.68
C GLU A 338 -7.80 1.76 2.37
N ALA A 339 -7.53 2.65 3.34
CA ALA A 339 -7.60 4.09 3.14
C ALA A 339 -6.47 4.66 2.26
N GLU A 340 -5.34 3.94 2.12
CA GLU A 340 -4.23 4.30 1.20
C GLU A 340 -4.46 3.70 -0.21
N ASN A 341 -5.09 2.53 -0.30
CA ASN A 341 -5.42 1.86 -1.57
C ASN A 341 -6.71 1.04 -1.44
N ASP A 342 -7.82 1.56 -1.98
CA ASP A 342 -9.14 0.92 -1.99
C ASP A 342 -9.34 -0.08 -3.15
N GLN A 343 -8.31 -0.32 -3.97
CA GLN A 343 -8.36 -1.17 -5.16
C GLN A 343 -7.61 -2.50 -4.99
N ASP A 344 -6.85 -2.65 -3.91
CA ASP A 344 -6.15 -3.90 -3.56
C ASP A 344 -7.09 -4.84 -2.79
N GLY A 345 -7.58 -5.84 -3.52
CA GLY A 345 -8.45 -6.87 -2.99
C GLY A 345 -7.77 -7.87 -2.05
N GLU A 346 -6.44 -7.90 -1.92
CA GLU A 346 -5.78 -8.62 -0.83
C GLU A 346 -6.10 -7.96 0.52
N ILE A 347 -6.15 -6.63 0.58
CA ILE A 347 -6.50 -5.89 1.81
C ILE A 347 -7.93 -6.23 2.25
N GLU A 348 -8.90 -6.15 1.33
CA GLU A 348 -10.30 -6.48 1.60
C GLU A 348 -10.48 -7.97 1.97
N TYR A 349 -9.72 -8.88 1.36
CA TYR A 349 -9.73 -10.30 1.71
C TYR A 349 -9.18 -10.53 3.13
N LEU A 350 -8.10 -9.85 3.51
CA LEU A 350 -7.54 -9.93 4.86
C LEU A 350 -8.47 -9.30 5.90
N LEU A 351 -9.23 -8.26 5.55
CA LEU A 351 -10.31 -7.70 6.39
C LEU A 351 -11.43 -8.72 6.58
N ALA A 352 -11.94 -9.31 5.50
CA ALA A 352 -12.96 -10.36 5.54
C ALA A 352 -12.54 -11.53 6.45
N LEU A 353 -11.31 -12.01 6.29
CA LEU A 353 -10.75 -13.11 7.08
C LEU A 353 -10.61 -12.72 8.56
N SER A 354 -10.06 -11.54 8.85
CA SER A 354 -9.87 -11.06 10.22
C SER A 354 -11.20 -10.92 10.96
N TRP A 355 -12.21 -10.37 10.29
CA TRP A 355 -13.56 -10.23 10.82
C TRP A 355 -14.26 -11.57 11.03
N HIS A 356 -14.14 -12.49 10.07
CA HIS A 356 -14.69 -13.83 10.20
C HIS A 356 -14.09 -14.56 11.41
N LEU A 357 -12.76 -14.53 11.56
CA LEU A 357 -12.05 -15.18 12.67
C LEU A 357 -12.37 -14.53 14.02
N LEU A 358 -12.43 -13.19 14.08
CA LEU A 358 -12.87 -12.48 15.28
C LEU A 358 -14.29 -12.91 15.68
N GLY A 359 -15.23 -12.93 14.73
CA GLY A 359 -16.60 -13.42 14.96
C GLY A 359 -16.66 -14.88 15.39
N GLN A 360 -15.85 -15.75 14.79
CA GLN A 360 -15.76 -17.17 15.15
C GLN A 360 -15.24 -17.37 16.59
N SER A 361 -14.37 -16.47 17.08
CA SER A 361 -13.90 -16.46 18.48
C SER A 361 -14.96 -16.00 19.50
N ARG A 362 -15.95 -15.21 19.07
CA ARG A 362 -17.03 -14.72 19.96
C ARG A 362 -18.02 -15.86 20.28
N PRO A 363 -18.62 -15.88 21.49
CA PRO A 363 -19.65 -16.85 21.83
C PRO A 363 -20.91 -16.69 20.97
N ASN A 364 -21.57 -17.80 20.64
CA ASN A 364 -22.89 -17.76 20.02
C ASN A 364 -23.91 -17.12 20.98
N THR A 365 -24.66 -16.12 20.52
CA THR A 365 -25.66 -15.38 21.30
C THR A 365 -26.96 -16.16 21.51
N THR A 366 -26.87 -17.33 22.14
CA THR A 366 -28.03 -18.15 22.56
C THR A 366 -28.25 -18.18 24.08
N ASP A 367 -27.29 -17.72 24.88
CA ASP A 367 -27.51 -17.52 26.32
C ASP A 367 -28.21 -16.18 26.56
N THR A 368 -29.51 -16.25 26.84
CA THR A 368 -30.34 -15.10 27.24
C THR A 368 -30.04 -14.66 28.67
N THR A 369 -28.86 -14.08 28.87
CA THR A 369 -28.62 -13.09 29.92
C THR A 369 -28.09 -11.82 29.25
N PRO A 370 -28.80 -10.68 29.29
CA PRO A 370 -28.28 -9.45 28.73
C PRO A 370 -26.96 -9.11 29.45
N PRO A 371 -25.90 -8.68 28.74
CA PRO A 371 -24.66 -8.27 29.37
C PRO A 371 -24.93 -7.02 30.21
N THR A 372 -25.21 -7.20 31.49
CA THR A 372 -25.25 -6.12 32.48
C THR A 372 -23.82 -5.76 32.87
N VAL A 373 -23.02 -5.40 31.86
CA VAL A 373 -21.64 -4.91 31.97
C VAL A 373 -21.63 -3.40 31.71
N THR A 374 -22.62 -2.70 32.26
CA THR A 374 -22.54 -1.26 32.50
C THR A 374 -21.95 -1.02 33.89
N SER A 375 -20.77 -0.37 33.92
CA SER A 375 -20.09 0.20 35.09
C SER A 375 -19.57 -0.75 36.20
N LYS A 376 -20.29 -1.80 36.61
CA LYS A 376 -20.00 -2.52 37.88
C LYS A 376 -18.73 -3.36 37.93
N VAL A 377 -18.27 -3.90 36.80
CA VAL A 377 -17.01 -4.68 36.75
C VAL A 377 -15.80 -3.74 36.88
N LEU A 378 -15.90 -2.54 36.32
CA LEU A 378 -14.84 -1.52 36.42
C LEU A 378 -14.67 -1.05 37.87
N SER A 379 -15.78 -0.78 38.58
CA SER A 379 -15.72 -0.36 39.99
C SER A 379 -15.19 -1.45 40.93
N ALA A 380 -15.54 -2.72 40.70
CA ALA A 380 -15.12 -3.82 41.57
C ALA A 380 -13.60 -4.11 41.46
N THR A 381 -13.03 -3.98 40.27
CA THR A 381 -11.59 -4.16 40.04
C THR A 381 -10.77 -3.03 40.66
N ILE A 382 -11.30 -1.80 40.66
CA ILE A 382 -10.67 -0.62 41.28
C ILE A 382 -10.63 -0.75 42.81
N GLU A 383 -11.72 -1.18 43.47
CA GLU A 383 -11.72 -1.40 44.92
C GLU A 383 -10.82 -2.58 45.35
N ALA A 384 -10.67 -3.62 44.53
CA ALA A 384 -9.88 -4.80 44.87
C ALA A 384 -8.35 -4.58 44.82
N LEU A 385 -7.86 -3.60 44.06
CA LEU A 385 -6.42 -3.38 43.83
C LEU A 385 -5.79 -2.29 44.72
N GLY A 386 -6.58 -1.46 45.41
CA GLY A 386 -6.09 -0.55 46.45
C GLY A 386 -5.05 0.49 45.99
N GLN A 387 -4.98 0.81 44.71
CA GLN A 387 -4.08 1.82 44.16
C GLN A 387 -4.74 3.22 44.15
N PRO A 388 -3.99 4.30 44.42
CA PRO A 388 -4.52 5.66 44.39
C PRO A 388 -4.87 6.08 42.94
N PRO A 389 -5.86 6.99 42.76
CA PRO A 389 -6.41 7.34 41.44
C PRO A 389 -5.52 8.33 40.65
N SER A 390 -4.22 8.01 40.51
CA SER A 390 -3.23 8.85 39.81
C SER A 390 -2.28 8.05 38.90
N SER A 391 -2.70 6.87 38.47
CA SER A 391 -2.04 6.08 37.42
C SER A 391 -3.08 5.42 36.50
N ILE A 392 -4.08 6.20 36.09
CA ILE A 392 -4.90 5.86 34.93
C ILE A 392 -3.96 5.95 33.72
N ASN A 393 -3.75 4.83 33.05
CA ASN A 393 -3.03 4.79 31.78
C ASN A 393 -3.85 5.64 30.77
N PRO A 394 -3.28 6.65 30.09
CA PRO A 394 -4.06 7.50 29.19
C PRO A 394 -4.60 6.73 27.98
N PHE A 395 -4.02 5.57 27.68
CA PHE A 395 -4.52 4.59 26.72
C PHE A 395 -5.70 3.81 27.30
N SER A 396 -6.89 4.40 27.21
CA SER A 396 -8.18 3.71 27.41
C SER A 396 -8.95 3.65 26.10
N ASP A 397 -8.30 3.16 25.05
CA ASP A 397 -8.85 3.11 23.70
C ASP A 397 -9.52 1.76 23.44
N PHE A 398 -10.79 1.84 23.09
CA PHE A 398 -11.64 0.73 22.66
C PHE A 398 -11.03 0.11 21.39
N ALA A 399 -10.68 -1.18 21.42
CA ALA A 399 -10.06 -1.79 20.25
C ALA A 399 -11.08 -1.92 19.12
N VAL A 400 -10.60 -1.87 17.88
CA VAL A 400 -11.41 -2.11 16.68
C VAL A 400 -12.17 -3.44 16.80
N GLY A 401 -13.50 -3.40 16.81
CA GLY A 401 -14.35 -4.59 16.98
C GLY A 401 -14.56 -5.06 18.42
N ASP A 402 -14.15 -4.30 19.44
CA ASP A 402 -14.62 -4.49 20.81
C ASP A 402 -16.14 -4.29 20.91
N GLY A 403 -16.76 -4.86 21.94
CA GLY A 403 -18.22 -4.84 22.13
C GLY A 403 -19.02 -5.69 21.14
N LEU A 404 -18.55 -5.87 19.90
CA LEU A 404 -19.24 -6.63 18.86
C LEU A 404 -19.33 -8.12 19.17
N GLY A 405 -20.54 -8.65 19.06
CA GLY A 405 -20.85 -10.06 19.09
C GLY A 405 -20.57 -10.76 17.76
N LYS A 406 -20.73 -12.09 17.76
CA LYS A 406 -20.42 -12.95 16.62
C LYS A 406 -21.06 -12.50 15.30
N MET A 407 -22.36 -12.20 15.34
CA MET A 407 -23.14 -11.87 14.15
C MET A 407 -22.74 -10.51 13.54
N GLU A 408 -22.32 -9.56 14.38
CA GLU A 408 -21.88 -8.23 13.95
C GLU A 408 -20.51 -8.33 13.25
N CYS A 409 -19.55 -9.04 13.84
CA CYS A 409 -18.27 -9.34 13.17
C CYS A 409 -18.47 -10.11 11.84
N TRP A 410 -19.45 -11.01 11.79
CA TRP A 410 -19.76 -11.78 10.58
C TRP A 410 -20.53 -10.98 9.51
N LEU A 411 -21.22 -9.90 9.88
CA LEU A 411 -21.77 -8.92 8.94
C LEU A 411 -20.65 -8.08 8.31
N GLU A 412 -19.69 -7.60 9.09
CA GLU A 412 -18.53 -6.87 8.57
C GLU A 412 -17.68 -7.78 7.64
N ALA A 413 -17.50 -9.06 8.00
CA ALA A 413 -16.87 -10.05 7.11
C ALA A 413 -17.64 -10.21 5.78
N LYS A 414 -18.98 -10.24 5.84
CA LYS A 414 -19.86 -10.34 4.67
C LYS A 414 -19.64 -9.19 3.69
N GLU A 415 -19.59 -7.96 4.20
CA GLU A 415 -19.40 -6.75 3.38
C GLU A 415 -18.02 -6.70 2.73
N CYS A 416 -16.96 -7.13 3.45
CA CYS A 416 -15.62 -7.23 2.89
C CYS A 416 -15.55 -8.27 1.76
N ILE A 417 -16.23 -9.42 1.89
CA ILE A 417 -16.31 -10.44 0.81
C ILE A 417 -17.06 -9.90 -0.41
N GLU A 418 -18.18 -9.20 -0.22
CA GLU A 418 -18.92 -8.59 -1.33
C GLU A 418 -18.07 -7.52 -2.05
N THR A 419 -17.25 -6.77 -1.30
CA THR A 419 -16.29 -5.80 -1.84
C THR A 419 -15.17 -6.49 -2.63
N CYS A 420 -14.60 -7.59 -2.12
CA CYS A 420 -13.62 -8.41 -2.86
C CYS A 420 -14.15 -8.86 -4.22
N LEU A 421 -15.39 -9.38 -4.27
CA LEU A 421 -15.99 -9.87 -5.52
C LEU A 421 -16.23 -8.73 -6.52
N GLN A 422 -16.61 -7.54 -6.04
CA GLN A 422 -16.77 -6.35 -6.89
C GLN A 422 -15.42 -5.86 -7.44
N LEU A 423 -14.37 -5.83 -6.63
CA LEU A 423 -13.01 -5.49 -7.08
C LEU A 423 -12.50 -6.47 -8.13
N TYR A 424 -12.65 -7.79 -7.90
CA TYR A 424 -12.27 -8.81 -8.87
C TYR A 424 -13.07 -8.70 -10.18
N ALA A 425 -14.38 -8.46 -10.11
CA ALA A 425 -15.21 -8.27 -11.31
C ALA A 425 -14.84 -7.01 -12.12
N LYS A 426 -14.34 -5.96 -11.45
CA LYS A 426 -13.95 -4.68 -12.06
C LYS A 426 -12.53 -4.69 -12.65
N LEU A 427 -11.57 -5.29 -11.95
CA LEU A 427 -10.13 -5.18 -12.24
C LEU A 427 -9.50 -6.50 -12.72
N GLY A 428 -10.16 -7.65 -12.51
CA GLY A 428 -9.64 -8.96 -12.88
C GLY A 428 -8.32 -9.26 -12.17
N ASP A 429 -7.30 -9.66 -12.93
CA ASP A 429 -5.97 -10.01 -12.41
C ASP A 429 -5.27 -8.81 -11.70
N ASP A 430 -5.63 -7.56 -12.06
CA ASP A 430 -5.07 -6.35 -11.44
C ASP A 430 -5.67 -6.03 -10.06
N SER A 431 -6.68 -6.80 -9.59
CA SER A 431 -7.30 -6.64 -8.27
C SER A 431 -6.47 -7.17 -7.09
N GLY A 432 -5.37 -7.88 -7.34
CA GLY A 432 -4.62 -8.61 -6.30
C GLY A 432 -5.30 -9.90 -5.80
N ILE A 433 -6.52 -10.21 -6.28
CA ILE A 433 -7.26 -11.43 -5.89
C ILE A 433 -6.90 -12.58 -6.83
N ASP A 434 -6.18 -13.58 -6.29
CA ASP A 434 -5.82 -14.80 -7.02
C ASP A 434 -6.87 -15.93 -6.89
N GLN A 435 -6.67 -17.01 -7.65
CA GLN A 435 -7.58 -18.17 -7.65
C GLN A 435 -7.68 -18.88 -6.29
N SER A 436 -6.65 -18.78 -5.43
CA SER A 436 -6.68 -19.36 -4.08
C SER A 436 -7.54 -18.51 -3.14
N ILE A 437 -7.42 -17.17 -3.23
CA ILE A 437 -8.28 -16.21 -2.53
C ILE A 437 -9.73 -16.41 -2.95
N LEU A 438 -10.03 -16.47 -4.25
CA LEU A 438 -11.39 -16.74 -4.75
C LEU A 438 -11.99 -18.04 -4.20
N THR A 439 -11.18 -19.11 -4.13
CA THR A 439 -11.64 -20.40 -3.61
C THR A 439 -12.01 -20.29 -2.13
N HIS A 440 -11.17 -19.62 -1.32
CA HIS A 440 -11.44 -19.43 0.09
C HIS A 440 -12.60 -18.45 0.36
N LEU A 441 -12.77 -17.41 -0.47
CA LEU A 441 -13.95 -16.53 -0.41
C LEU A 441 -15.25 -17.32 -0.61
N GLU A 442 -15.30 -18.29 -1.54
CA GLU A 442 -16.48 -19.18 -1.68
C GLU A 442 -16.70 -20.10 -0.47
N GLU A 443 -15.63 -20.58 0.18
CA GLU A 443 -15.75 -21.35 1.43
C GLU A 443 -16.35 -20.48 2.56
N LEU A 444 -15.83 -19.27 2.76
CA LEU A 444 -16.36 -18.30 3.72
C LEU A 444 -17.81 -17.90 3.42
N LYS A 445 -18.18 -17.75 2.14
CA LYS A 445 -19.57 -17.51 1.71
C LYS A 445 -20.52 -18.63 2.12
N VAL A 446 -20.09 -19.89 2.00
CA VAL A 446 -20.90 -21.04 2.43
C VAL A 446 -21.04 -21.06 3.96
N GLU A 447 -19.98 -20.75 4.72
CA GLU A 447 -20.06 -20.66 6.18
C GLU A 447 -21.02 -19.55 6.65
N LEU A 448 -20.90 -18.34 6.10
CA LEU A 448 -21.80 -17.22 6.43
C LEU A 448 -23.25 -17.51 6.00
N SER A 449 -23.46 -18.12 4.83
CA SER A 449 -24.79 -18.54 4.38
C SER A 449 -25.43 -19.56 5.34
N ASN A 450 -24.66 -20.52 5.84
CA ASN A 450 -25.11 -21.48 6.86
C ASN A 450 -25.42 -20.81 8.21
N ALA A 451 -24.82 -19.65 8.50
CA ALA A 451 -25.12 -18.84 9.67
C ALA A 451 -26.37 -17.94 9.52
N GLY A 452 -26.98 -17.90 8.33
CA GLY A 452 -28.10 -17.00 8.02
C GLY A 452 -27.69 -15.65 7.45
N LEU A 453 -26.43 -15.50 7.01
CA LEU A 453 -25.89 -14.34 6.30
C LEU A 453 -25.55 -14.70 4.85
N PRO A 454 -26.56 -14.87 3.96
CA PRO A 454 -26.31 -15.13 2.56
C PRO A 454 -25.64 -13.93 1.90
N ILE A 455 -24.60 -14.20 1.09
CA ILE A 455 -23.91 -13.20 0.27
C ILE A 455 -24.58 -13.12 -1.09
N GLN A 456 -24.86 -11.90 -1.55
CA GLN A 456 -25.44 -11.67 -2.87
C GLN A 456 -24.31 -11.59 -3.89
N ASN A 457 -24.30 -12.48 -4.89
CA ASN A 457 -23.46 -12.29 -6.07
C ASN A 457 -24.04 -11.11 -6.87
N THR A 458 -23.33 -10.00 -6.93
CA THR A 458 -23.62 -8.89 -7.85
C THR A 458 -23.17 -9.22 -9.28
N ASN A 459 -23.66 -10.33 -9.82
CA ASN A 459 -23.56 -10.67 -11.23
C ASN A 459 -24.85 -10.20 -11.93
N ASN A 460 -24.69 -9.54 -13.08
CA ASN A 460 -25.79 -8.91 -13.83
C ASN A 460 -26.85 -9.94 -14.28
N ASP A 461 -27.98 -9.98 -13.59
CA ASP A 461 -29.24 -10.58 -14.09
C ASP A 461 -30.29 -9.50 -14.46
N ASP A 462 -29.96 -8.20 -14.38
CA ASP A 462 -30.88 -7.07 -14.66
C ASP A 462 -30.90 -6.60 -16.13
N ASP A 463 -30.07 -7.17 -17.02
CA ASP A 463 -29.93 -6.75 -18.43
C ASP A 463 -30.45 -7.82 -19.43
N GLN A 464 -31.34 -8.74 -19.00
CA GLN A 464 -31.85 -9.79 -19.92
C GLN A 464 -33.28 -10.31 -19.66
N ASP A 465 -34.23 -9.42 -19.35
CA ASP A 465 -35.65 -9.66 -19.68
C ASP A 465 -35.91 -9.14 -21.11
N ASP A 466 -35.56 -9.99 -22.09
CA ASP A 466 -35.80 -9.78 -23.53
C ASP A 466 -37.31 -9.63 -23.84
N GLU A 467 -37.60 -8.93 -24.95
CA GLU A 467 -38.96 -8.70 -25.47
C GLU A 467 -39.68 -10.04 -25.81
N ASP A 468 -40.59 -10.49 -24.94
CA ASP A 468 -41.44 -11.66 -25.20
C ASP A 468 -42.51 -11.30 -26.27
N ASP A 469 -42.12 -11.50 -27.53
CA ASP A 469 -42.88 -11.16 -28.75
C ASP A 469 -44.16 -12.04 -28.88
N ASP A 470 -45.31 -11.47 -28.50
CA ASP A 470 -46.61 -12.14 -28.42
C ASP A 470 -47.16 -12.57 -29.80
N GLN A 471 -46.85 -13.81 -30.19
CA GLN A 471 -47.39 -14.43 -31.42
C GLN A 471 -47.86 -15.88 -31.22
N SER A 472 -49.07 -16.08 -30.67
CA SER A 472 -49.93 -17.22 -31.09
C SER A 472 -51.43 -17.09 -30.76
N ALA A 473 -52.15 -16.17 -31.41
CA ALA A 473 -53.62 -16.15 -31.35
C ALA A 473 -54.33 -15.65 -32.63
N THR A 474 -53.94 -16.13 -33.82
CA THR A 474 -54.81 -16.00 -35.00
C THR A 474 -56.00 -16.96 -34.88
N ASN A 475 -57.12 -16.45 -34.39
CA ASN A 475 -58.40 -17.15 -34.39
C ASN A 475 -59.35 -16.47 -35.38
N ASP A 476 -59.96 -17.25 -36.27
CA ASP A 476 -60.80 -16.75 -37.36
C ASP A 476 -62.02 -15.98 -36.84
N ALA A 477 -62.28 -14.82 -37.45
CA ALA A 477 -63.56 -14.12 -37.35
C ALA A 477 -63.87 -13.40 -38.67
N ASP A 478 -64.77 -13.97 -39.47
CA ASP A 478 -65.32 -13.36 -40.67
C ASP A 478 -65.85 -11.94 -40.39
N TRP A 479 -65.40 -10.96 -41.17
CA TRP A 479 -66.22 -9.79 -41.48
C TRP A 479 -66.14 -9.47 -42.97
N VAL A 480 -67.27 -9.70 -43.65
CA VAL A 480 -67.40 -9.59 -45.10
C VAL A 480 -67.64 -8.13 -45.46
N ASP A 481 -66.68 -7.48 -46.13
CA ASP A 481 -66.90 -6.16 -46.72
C ASP A 481 -67.63 -6.29 -48.07
N ALA A 482 -68.60 -5.41 -48.29
CA ALA A 482 -69.54 -5.48 -49.40
C ALA A 482 -69.56 -4.16 -50.19
N SER A 483 -68.85 -4.12 -51.33
CA SER A 483 -69.19 -3.21 -52.45
C SER A 483 -68.54 -3.59 -53.79
N ASP A 484 -69.26 -4.44 -54.53
CA ASP A 484 -69.51 -4.43 -55.99
C ASP A 484 -68.44 -3.97 -57.02
N VAL A 485 -67.92 -4.97 -57.77
CA VAL A 485 -67.30 -4.89 -59.12
C VAL A 485 -67.48 -6.27 -59.82
N GLU A 486 -67.98 -6.46 -61.05
CA GLU A 486 -68.68 -5.60 -62.01
C GLU A 486 -69.60 -6.45 -62.95
N MET A 487 -70.66 -5.84 -63.49
CA MET A 487 -71.23 -6.00 -64.85
C MET A 487 -71.33 -7.40 -65.54
N ALA A 488 -72.56 -7.96 -65.60
CA ALA A 488 -73.20 -8.52 -66.81
C ALA A 488 -74.67 -8.94 -66.58
#